data_AF-A0A920GZK7-F1
#
_entry.id   AF-A0A920GZK7-F1
#
_cell.length_a   1.000
_cell.length_b   1.000
_cell.length_c   1.000
_cell.angle_alpha   90.00
_cell.angle_beta   90.00
_cell.angle_gamma   90.00
#
_symmetry.space_group_name_H-M   'P 1'
#
loop_
_entity.id
_entity.type
_entity.pdbx_description
1 polymer ?
#
loop_
_entity_poly.entity_id
_entity_poly.type
_entity_poly.pdbx_seq_one_letter_code
_entity_poly.pdbx_strand_id
1 'polypeptide(L)' 'MHVGALPPQLAALIMTNVNVQQLTVEAALTGKREHIYHAAMMDPHTAAELSVDQIWKLVDELIDAHGSLLPSYQ' A
#
# COMPACT_ATOMS: atom_id res chain seq x y z
N MET A 1 -8.50 24.64 -13.22
CA MET A 1 -7.37 25.28 -12.51
C MET A 1 -6.18 24.35 -12.60
N HIS A 2 -4.99 24.86 -12.93
CA HIS A 2 -3.77 24.07 -13.08
C HIS A 2 -2.73 24.54 -12.06
N VAL A 3 -2.15 23.60 -11.29
CA VAL A 3 -1.27 23.90 -10.15
C VAL A 3 0.21 24.07 -10.56
N GLY A 4 0.65 23.42 -11.66
CA GLY A 4 2.06 23.39 -12.05
C GLY A 4 2.86 22.30 -11.33
N ALA A 5 4.17 22.29 -11.56
CA ALA A 5 5.07 21.31 -10.93
C ALA A 5 5.24 21.61 -9.44
N LEU A 6 5.20 20.57 -8.61
CA LEU A 6 5.49 20.69 -7.19
C LEU A 6 6.99 20.87 -6.95
N PRO A 7 7.39 21.63 -5.93
CA PRO A 7 8.76 21.63 -5.43
C PRO A 7 9.24 20.19 -5.14
N PRO A 8 10.50 19.84 -5.47
CA PRO A 8 10.97 18.45 -5.41
C PRO A 8 10.76 17.75 -4.07
N GLN A 9 10.96 18.46 -2.96
CA GLN A 9 10.77 17.91 -1.61
C GLN A 9 9.30 17.57 -1.29
N LEU A 10 8.35 18.36 -1.81
CA LEU A 10 6.92 18.10 -1.63
C LEU A 10 6.47 16.96 -2.54
N ALA A 11 6.96 16.94 -3.78
CA ALA A 11 6.74 15.82 -4.69
C ALA A 11 7.24 14.51 -4.06
N ALA A 12 8.45 14.50 -3.51
CA ALA A 12 9.01 13.32 -2.85
C ALA A 12 8.16 12.85 -1.66
N LEU A 13 7.72 13.76 -0.79
CA LEU A 13 6.86 13.43 0.36
C LEU A 13 5.50 12.88 -0.06
N ILE A 14 4.90 13.44 -1.11
CA ILE A 14 3.62 12.95 -1.63
C ILE A 14 3.81 11.59 -2.28
N MET A 15 4.89 11.40 -3.03
CA MET A 15 5.18 10.15 -3.73
C MET A 15 5.31 8.95 -2.77
N THR A 16 5.85 9.13 -1.55
CA THR A 16 5.89 8.01 -0.58
C THR A 16 4.50 7.50 -0.23
N ASN A 17 3.50 8.38 -0.14
CA ASN A 17 2.11 8.02 0.15
C ASN A 17 1.37 7.52 -1.09
N VAL A 18 1.59 8.16 -2.25
CA VAL A 18 0.97 7.77 -3.52
C VAL A 18 1.40 6.36 -3.95
N ASN A 19 2.65 5.98 -3.68
CA ASN A 19 3.14 4.63 -4.00
C ASN A 19 2.34 3.52 -3.29
N VAL A 20 1.91 3.75 -2.04
CA VAL A 20 1.03 2.82 -1.30
C VAL A 20 -0.27 2.62 -2.08
N GLN A 21 -0.92 3.72 -2.46
CA GLN A 21 -2.20 3.71 -3.16
C GLN A 21 -2.10 3.06 -4.54
N GLN A 22 -1.02 3.35 -5.29
CA GLN A 22 -0.78 2.72 -6.58
C GLN A 22 -0.66 1.20 -6.46
N LEU A 23 0.08 0.70 -5.48
CA LEU A 23 0.21 -0.74 -5.23
C LEU A 23 -1.12 -1.37 -4.79
N THR A 24 -1.89 -0.68 -3.95
CA THR A 24 -3.23 -1.16 -3.55
C THR A 24 -4.17 -1.27 -4.75
N VAL A 25 -4.15 -0.29 -5.66
CA VAL A 25 -4.95 -0.33 -6.90
C VAL A 25 -4.45 -1.45 -7.82
N GLU A 26 -3.15 -1.61 -7.98
CA GLU A 26 -2.58 -2.70 -8.79
C GLU A 26 -2.97 -4.07 -8.23
N ALA A 27 -2.95 -4.24 -6.91
CA ALA A 27 -3.44 -5.46 -6.26
C ALA A 27 -4.90 -5.75 -6.62
N ALA A 28 -5.77 -4.73 -6.52
CA ALA A 28 -7.19 -4.87 -6.82
C ALA A 28 -7.47 -5.17 -8.30
N LEU A 29 -6.69 -4.58 -9.23
CA LEU A 29 -6.87 -4.79 -10.67
C LEU A 29 -6.30 -6.13 -11.14
N THR A 30 -5.17 -6.55 -10.60
CA THR A 30 -4.48 -7.78 -11.05
C THR A 30 -4.87 -9.02 -10.25
N GLY A 31 -5.47 -8.85 -9.07
CA GLY A 31 -5.72 -9.93 -8.13
C GLY A 31 -4.45 -10.45 -7.44
N LYS A 32 -3.28 -9.83 -7.63
CA LYS A 32 -2.02 -10.29 -7.02
C LYS A 32 -1.95 -9.87 -5.56
N ARG A 33 -1.97 -10.84 -4.65
CA ARG A 33 -1.90 -10.58 -3.20
C ARG A 33 -0.59 -9.89 -2.80
N GLU A 34 0.50 -10.21 -3.48
CA GLU A 34 1.84 -9.64 -3.27
C GLU A 34 1.87 -8.11 -3.19
N HIS A 35 1.08 -7.44 -4.04
CA HIS A 35 1.03 -5.98 -4.08
C HIS A 35 0.42 -5.35 -2.81
N ILE A 36 -0.42 -6.08 -2.07
CA ILE A 36 -0.97 -5.61 -0.79
C ILE A 36 0.13 -5.54 0.27
N TYR A 37 0.99 -6.56 0.33
CA TYR A 37 2.13 -6.57 1.25
C TYR A 37 3.12 -5.46 0.91
N HIS A 38 3.44 -5.28 -0.38
CA HIS A 38 4.32 -4.20 -0.80
C HIS A 38 3.72 -2.83 -0.48
N ALA A 39 2.41 -2.64 -0.63
CA ALA A 39 1.75 -1.39 -0.24
C ALA A 39 1.95 -1.12 1.27
N ALA A 40 1.71 -2.12 2.13
CA ALA A 40 1.89 -1.99 3.57
C ALA A 40 3.36 -1.73 3.95
N MET A 41 4.33 -2.32 3.24
CA MET A 41 5.76 -2.05 3.45
C MET A 41 6.18 -0.64 3.02
N MET A 42 5.47 -0.03 2.08
CA MET A 42 5.74 1.33 1.61
C MET A 42 5.03 2.41 2.44
N ASP A 43 4.09 2.02 3.30
CA ASP A 43 3.43 2.94 4.21
C ASP A 43 4.41 3.44 5.29
N PRO A 44 4.70 4.76 5.36
CA PRO A 44 5.75 5.28 6.24
C PRO A 44 5.50 5.02 7.72
N HIS A 45 4.25 4.96 8.14
CA HIS A 45 3.91 4.68 9.54
C HIS A 45 4.09 3.21 9.85
N THR A 46 3.52 2.33 9.02
CA THR A 46 3.62 0.88 9.16
C THR A 46 5.09 0.42 9.17
N ALA A 47 5.90 0.91 8.23
CA ALA A 47 7.32 0.55 8.13
C ALA A 47 8.19 1.11 9.27
N ALA A 48 7.72 2.14 9.98
CA ALA A 48 8.42 2.66 11.16
C ALA A 48 8.13 1.83 12.42
N GLU A 49 6.97 1.21 12.51
CA GLU A 49 6.50 0.50 13.71
C GLU A 49 6.72 -1.01 13.66
N LEU A 50 6.76 -1.60 12.46
CA LEU A 50 6.73 -3.05 12.27
C LEU A 50 7.90 -3.56 11.43
N SER A 51 8.40 -4.74 11.78
CA SER A 51 9.30 -5.50 10.92
C SER A 51 8.55 -6.06 9.71
N VAL A 52 9.29 -6.42 8.65
CA VAL A 52 8.72 -7.04 7.45
C VAL A 52 7.87 -8.28 7.79
N ASP A 53 8.34 -9.15 8.69
CA ASP A 53 7.59 -10.34 9.12
C ASP A 53 6.30 -10.00 9.87
N GLN A 54 6.28 -8.91 10.64
CA GLN A 54 5.07 -8.42 11.30
C GLN A 54 4.08 -7.84 10.30
N ILE A 55 4.57 -7.16 9.26
CA ILE A 55 3.73 -6.62 8.17
C ILE A 55 3.05 -7.76 7.41
N TRP A 56 3.77 -8.84 7.10
CA TRP A 56 3.17 -10.03 6.47
C TRP A 56 2.00 -10.58 7.29
N LYS A 57 2.21 -10.79 8.60
CA LYS A 57 1.17 -11.28 9.51
C LYS A 57 -0.02 -10.33 9.61
N LEU A 58 0.23 -9.03 9.76
CA LEU A 58 -0.82 -8.02 9.82
C LEU A 58 -1.68 -8.03 8.55
N VAL A 59 -1.06 -8.07 7.37
CA VAL A 59 -1.79 -8.09 6.11
C VAL A 59 -2.58 -9.39 5.95
N ASP A 60 -2.04 -10.54 6.35
CA ASP A 60 -2.77 -11.81 6.35
C ASP A 60 -4.01 -11.76 7.25
N GLU A 61 -3.86 -11.26 8.48
CA GLU A 61 -4.95 -11.08 9.43
C GLU A 61 -6.02 -10.11 8.89
N LEU A 62 -5.61 -9.02 8.25
CA LEU A 62 -6.54 -8.07 7.64
C LEU A 62 -7.29 -8.67 6.46
N ILE A 63 -6.62 -9.44 5.59
CA ILE A 63 -7.27 -10.10 4.45
C ILE A 63 -8.29 -11.12 4.95
N ASP A 64 -7.94 -11.94 5.95
CA ASP A 64 -8.85 -12.92 6.54
C ASP A 64 -10.06 -12.24 7.20
N ALA A 65 -9.82 -11.20 8.00
CA ALA A 65 -10.87 -10.46 8.69
C ALA A 65 -11.85 -9.77 7.75
N HIS A 66 -11.39 -9.27 6.60
CA HIS A 66 -12.27 -8.63 5.61
C HIS A 66 -12.92 -9.65 4.66
N GLY A 67 -12.31 -10.82 4.46
CA GLY A 67 -12.89 -11.96 3.76
C GLY A 67 -13.57 -11.60 2.45
N SER A 68 -14.87 -11.83 2.35
CA SER A 68 -15.67 -11.61 1.14
C SER A 68 -15.89 -10.13 0.78
N LEU A 69 -15.46 -9.18 1.61
CA LEU A 69 -15.48 -7.75 1.28
C LEU A 69 -14.36 -7.38 0.30
N LEU A 70 -13.34 -8.24 0.15
CA LEU A 70 -12.22 -8.06 -0.76
C LEU A 70 -12.39 -8.89 -2.03
N PRO A 71 -11.76 -8.49 -3.15
CA PRO A 71 -11.57 -9.36 -4.30
C PRO A 71 -10.88 -10.67 -3.92
N SER A 72 -11.12 -11.72 -4.69
CA SER A 72 -10.35 -12.96 -4.55
C SER A 72 -8.92 -12.74 -5.03
N TYR A 73 -7.98 -12.66 -4.09
CA TYR A 73 -6.56 -12.56 -4.38
C TYR A 73 -5.92 -13.93 -4.57
N GLN A 74 -4.96 -14.00 -5.50
CA GLN A 74 -4.11 -15.17 -5.78
C GLN A 74 -2.72 -14.96 -5.22
#